data_AF-A0A655EP45-F1
#
_entry.id   AF-A0A655EP45-F1
#
_cell.length_a   1.000
_cell.length_b   1.000
_cell.length_c   1.000
_cell.angle_alpha   90.00
_cell.angle_beta   90.00
_cell.angle_gamma   90.00
#
_symmetry.space_group_name_H-M   'P 1'
#
loop_
_entity.id
_entity.type
_entity.pdbx_description
1 polymer ?
#
loop_
_entity_poly.entity_id
_entity_poly.type
_entity_poly.pdbx_seq_one_letter_code
_entity_poly.pdbx_strand_id
1 'polypeptide(L)'
;MITIQTEPLLTPQFALERCSEIVIGIGCAILADLLFSPRSIKQEVDRELDSLLVAQYQLMQLCIKHGDSEEVDNAWGDLVRRTAALEGMRSNLNMESSRWVRANRRLKALNTLSLTLITQSCETYLIQNTRPELITDTFRELFETPVETVQDVHRQLKRMRRVIVWTGERETPVTLYSWVGAATRYLLLKRGVISNTKISATEEEILQGEPVVKVESAERHHAMVNFWRTTLSCILGTLFWLWTGWTSGNGAMVMIAVVTSLAMRLPNPRMVCIDFIYGTLAALPLGLLYFLVIIPNTQQSMLLLCLSLAVLGFFIGIEVQKRRLGSMGALASTINIIVLDNPMTFHFSQFLDSALGQIVGCMLAFIVILLVRDKSKDRTGRVLLNQFVSAAVSAMTTNVVRRKENRLPALYQQLFLLMNKFPGDLPKFRLALTMIIAHQRLRDAPIPVNEDLSVFHRQLRRTADHVISAGSDDKRRRYFGQLLDELDIYQEKLRIWEAPPQVTEPVKRLTGMLHKYQNALTDS
;
A
#
# COMPACT_ATOMS: atom_id res chain seq x y z
N MET A 1 1.27 -25.33 -41.22
CA MET A 1 2.33 -26.07 -40.53
C MET A 1 2.63 -25.35 -39.23
N ILE A 2 2.32 -25.94 -38.08
CA ILE A 2 2.95 -25.52 -36.83
C ILE A 2 4.43 -25.85 -37.03
N THR A 3 5.30 -24.84 -37.07
CA THR A 3 6.73 -25.03 -37.28
C THR A 3 7.30 -25.81 -36.09
N ILE A 4 7.29 -27.13 -36.20
CA ILE A 4 8.17 -28.00 -35.42
C ILE A 4 9.58 -27.51 -35.77
N GLN A 5 10.30 -26.98 -34.78
CA GLN A 5 11.71 -26.63 -34.93
C GLN A 5 12.42 -27.77 -35.65
N THR A 6 13.16 -27.44 -36.71
CA THR A 6 13.82 -28.42 -37.57
C THR A 6 14.85 -29.27 -36.81
N GLU A 7 15.29 -28.84 -35.63
CA GLU A 7 16.24 -29.54 -34.77
C GLU A 7 15.83 -29.50 -33.28
N PRO A 8 14.98 -30.42 -32.80
CA PRO A 8 14.51 -30.45 -31.40
C PRO A 8 15.62 -30.77 -30.38
N LEU A 9 16.78 -31.25 -30.83
CA LEU A 9 17.94 -31.53 -29.99
C LEU A 9 18.67 -30.25 -29.53
N LEU A 10 18.49 -29.13 -30.22
CA LEU A 10 19.08 -27.84 -29.86
C LEU A 10 18.26 -27.05 -28.84
N THR A 11 17.01 -27.45 -28.55
CA THR A 11 16.13 -26.76 -27.61
C THR A 11 16.75 -26.51 -26.22
N PRO A 12 17.52 -27.46 -25.61
CA PRO A 12 18.21 -27.21 -24.36
C PRO A 12 19.31 -26.13 -24.46
N GLN A 13 20.00 -26.05 -25.60
CA GLN A 13 21.05 -25.06 -25.83
C GLN A 13 20.45 -23.67 -25.98
N PHE A 14 19.38 -23.52 -26.79
CA PHE A 14 18.64 -22.26 -26.88
C PHE A 14 18.12 -21.79 -25.53
N ALA A 15 17.63 -22.70 -24.69
CA ALA A 15 17.20 -22.35 -23.34
C ALA A 15 18.37 -21.83 -22.49
N LEU A 16 19.54 -22.48 -22.55
CA LEU A 16 20.75 -22.06 -21.84
C LEU A 16 21.24 -20.68 -22.31
N GLU A 17 21.26 -20.44 -23.62
CA GLU A 17 21.63 -19.15 -24.22
C GLU A 17 20.69 -18.02 -23.80
N ARG A 18 19.37 -18.25 -23.84
CA ARG A 18 18.41 -17.25 -23.35
C ARG A 18 18.56 -16.99 -21.84
N CYS A 19 18.83 -18.03 -21.05
CA CYS A 19 19.11 -17.86 -19.62
C CYS A 19 20.38 -17.04 -19.38
N SER A 20 21.46 -17.31 -20.13
CA SER A 20 22.72 -16.56 -19.98
C SER A 20 22.56 -15.09 -20.39
N GLU A 21 21.84 -14.81 -21.48
CA GLU A 21 21.47 -13.45 -21.90
C GLU A 21 20.73 -12.68 -20.80
N ILE A 22 19.73 -13.30 -20.19
CA ILE A 22 18.94 -12.68 -19.10
C ILE A 22 19.83 -12.41 -17.88
N VAL A 23 20.68 -13.36 -17.48
CA VAL A 23 21.56 -13.21 -16.32
C VAL A 23 22.59 -12.10 -16.54
N ILE A 24 23.21 -12.05 -17.72
CA ILE A 24 24.15 -10.99 -18.10
C ILE A 24 23.42 -9.63 -18.09
N GLY A 25 22.22 -9.56 -18.66
CA GLY A 25 21.40 -8.35 -18.66
C GLY A 25 21.08 -7.84 -17.25
N ILE A 26 20.71 -8.74 -16.33
CA ILE A 26 20.48 -8.40 -14.91
C ILE A 26 21.78 -7.89 -14.27
N GLY A 27 22.92 -8.57 -14.52
CA GLY A 27 24.22 -8.14 -14.01
C GLY A 27 24.61 -6.73 -14.50
N CYS A 28 24.43 -6.44 -15.79
CA CYS A 28 24.65 -5.12 -16.37
C CYS A 28 23.73 -4.05 -15.76
N ALA A 29 22.46 -4.37 -15.53
CA ALA A 29 21.51 -3.45 -14.91
C ALA A 29 21.90 -3.12 -13.46
N ILE A 30 22.31 -4.12 -12.67
CA ILE A 30 22.80 -3.92 -11.29
C ILE A 30 24.06 -3.06 -11.28
N LEU A 31 25.01 -3.34 -12.19
CA LEU A 31 26.26 -2.59 -12.26
C LEU A 31 26.02 -1.13 -12.68
N ALA A 32 25.10 -0.89 -13.62
CA ALA A 32 24.68 0.45 -13.99
C ALA A 32 24.00 1.18 -12.82
N ASP A 33 23.11 0.51 -12.10
CA ASP A 33 22.45 1.07 -10.91
C ASP A 33 23.48 1.46 -9.83
N LEU A 34 24.47 0.60 -9.57
CA LEU A 34 25.55 0.89 -8.62
C LEU A 34 26.44 2.07 -9.05
N LEU A 35 26.70 2.23 -10.34
CA LEU A 35 27.55 3.32 -10.86
C LEU A 35 26.83 4.67 -10.94
N PHE A 36 25.53 4.66 -11.25
CA PHE A 36 24.78 5.88 -11.57
C PHE A 36 23.71 6.27 -10.54
N SER A 37 23.36 5.41 -9.57
CA SER A 37 22.37 5.76 -8.55
C SER A 37 22.88 6.89 -7.65
N PRO A 38 22.07 7.94 -7.40
CA PRO A 38 22.42 9.02 -6.48
C PRO A 38 22.62 8.50 -5.04
N ARG A 39 23.45 9.23 -4.29
CA ARG A 39 23.92 8.93 -2.92
C ARG A 39 22.79 8.55 -1.95
N SER A 40 23.17 7.76 -0.94
CA SER A 40 22.33 6.98 -0.02
C SER A 40 20.98 7.58 0.38
N ILE A 41 19.93 6.76 0.38
CA ILE A 41 18.60 7.13 0.87
C ILE A 41 18.59 7.44 2.38
N LYS A 42 19.68 7.11 3.08
CA LYS A 42 19.84 7.31 4.52
C LYS A 42 19.65 8.77 4.96
N GLN A 43 20.19 9.73 4.21
CA GLN A 43 20.05 11.15 4.54
C GLN A 43 18.60 11.61 4.45
N GLU A 44 17.87 11.11 3.45
CA GLU A 44 16.45 11.39 3.28
C GLU A 44 15.62 10.76 4.40
N VAL A 45 15.92 9.51 4.79
CA VAL A 45 15.28 8.86 5.93
C VAL A 45 15.49 9.65 7.22
N ASP A 46 16.70 10.14 7.48
CA ASP A 46 16.99 10.92 8.69
C ASP A 46 16.21 12.23 8.72
N ARG A 47 16.16 12.95 7.59
CA ARG A 47 15.40 14.19 7.44
C ARG A 47 13.90 13.96 7.61
N GLU A 48 13.36 12.90 7.04
CA GLU A 48 11.94 12.55 7.19
C GLU A 48 11.59 12.12 8.61
N LEU A 49 12.47 11.43 9.32
CA LEU A 49 12.26 11.11 10.75
C LEU A 49 12.26 12.36 11.64
N ASP A 50 13.05 13.38 11.29
CA ASP A 50 13.02 14.69 11.95
C ASP A 50 11.70 15.40 11.73
N SER A 51 11.30 15.57 10.48
CA SER A 51 10.10 16.31 10.11
C SER A 51 8.79 15.60 10.51
N LEU A 52 8.74 14.26 10.49
CA LEU A 52 7.59 13.49 10.96
C LEU A 52 7.30 13.71 12.45
N LEU A 53 8.33 13.77 13.29
CA LEU A 53 8.15 13.96 14.73
C LEU A 53 7.60 15.37 15.04
N VAL A 54 8.07 16.39 14.32
CA VAL A 54 7.55 17.75 14.45
C VAL A 54 6.09 17.80 14.01
N ALA A 55 5.77 17.20 12.85
CA ALA A 55 4.40 17.14 12.34
C ALA A 55 3.45 16.38 13.29
N GLN A 56 3.89 15.28 13.91
CA GLN A 56 3.11 14.56 14.93
C GLN A 56 2.79 15.43 16.14
N TYR A 57 3.75 16.25 16.60
CA TYR A 57 3.53 17.20 17.70
C TYR A 57 2.54 18.29 17.28
N GLN A 58 2.69 18.86 16.08
CA GLN A 58 1.77 19.86 15.53
C GLN A 58 0.35 19.32 15.35
N LEU A 59 0.18 18.06 14.94
CA LEU A 59 -1.14 17.40 14.90
C LEU A 59 -1.76 17.36 16.30
N MET A 60 -1.00 16.98 17.34
CA MET A 60 -1.50 16.99 18.71
C MET A 60 -1.87 18.41 19.16
N GLN A 61 -1.11 19.44 18.78
CA GLN A 61 -1.46 20.84 19.06
C GLN A 61 -2.79 21.24 18.41
N LEU A 62 -3.01 20.89 17.14
CA LEU A 62 -4.27 21.14 16.43
C LEU A 62 -5.45 20.42 17.09
N CYS A 63 -5.24 19.15 17.46
CA CYS A 63 -6.24 18.35 18.16
C CYS A 63 -6.59 18.93 19.54
N ILE A 64 -5.63 19.55 20.25
CA ILE A 64 -5.85 20.13 21.58
C ILE A 64 -6.46 21.53 21.50
N LYS A 65 -6.06 22.34 20.51
CA LYS A 65 -6.65 23.66 20.24
C LYS A 65 -8.12 23.57 19.81
N HIS A 66 -8.58 22.37 19.45
CA HIS A 66 -9.91 22.14 18.90
C HIS A 66 -10.17 22.97 17.63
N GLY A 67 -9.19 23.00 16.72
CA GLY A 67 -9.29 23.72 15.45
C GLY A 67 -10.38 23.18 14.52
N ASP A 68 -10.48 23.78 13.33
CA ASP A 68 -11.43 23.35 12.31
C ASP A 68 -11.22 21.87 11.95
N SER A 69 -12.31 21.15 11.76
CA SER A 69 -12.28 19.71 11.50
C SER A 69 -11.57 19.40 10.17
N GLU A 70 -11.64 20.30 9.18
CA GLU A 70 -10.96 20.11 7.89
C GLU A 70 -9.44 20.27 8.00
N GLU A 71 -8.95 21.22 8.79
CA GLU A 71 -7.52 21.42 9.03
C GLU A 71 -6.90 20.20 9.73
N VAL A 72 -7.59 19.68 10.75
CA VAL A 72 -7.16 18.46 11.46
C VAL A 72 -7.14 17.25 10.52
N ASP A 73 -8.18 17.08 9.70
CA ASP A 73 -8.27 15.97 8.74
C ASP A 73 -7.17 16.05 7.67
N ASN A 74 -6.82 17.25 7.19
CA ASN A 74 -5.73 17.45 6.23
C ASN A 74 -4.35 17.15 6.83
N ALA A 75 -4.05 17.69 8.01
CA ALA A 75 -2.78 17.44 8.71
C ALA A 75 -2.60 15.95 9.05
N TRP A 76 -3.69 15.30 9.47
CA TRP A 76 -3.74 13.87 9.71
C TRP A 76 -3.49 13.05 8.43
N GLY A 77 -4.19 13.38 7.34
CA GLY A 77 -4.06 12.67 6.06
C GLY A 77 -2.64 12.74 5.50
N ASP A 78 -1.99 13.90 5.61
CA ASP A 78 -0.58 14.08 5.25
C ASP A 78 0.34 13.18 6.08
N LEU A 79 0.18 13.18 7.41
CA LEU A 79 0.97 12.34 8.32
C LEU A 79 0.84 10.84 8.03
N VAL A 80 -0.37 10.36 7.71
CA VAL A 80 -0.60 8.96 7.34
C VAL A 80 0.15 8.63 6.04
N ARG A 81 0.09 9.50 5.02
CA ARG A 81 0.81 9.31 3.75
C ARG A 81 2.32 9.28 3.94
N ARG A 82 2.86 10.22 4.72
CA ARG A 82 4.30 10.33 5.00
C ARG A 82 4.81 9.16 5.84
N THR A 83 4.01 8.69 6.81
CA THR A 83 4.32 7.48 7.59
C THR A 83 4.34 6.23 6.70
N ALA A 84 3.42 6.11 5.73
CA ALA A 84 3.44 5.03 4.77
C ALA A 84 4.66 5.10 3.81
N ALA A 85 5.08 6.30 3.42
CA ALA A 85 6.28 6.51 2.61
C ALA A 85 7.57 6.04 3.32
N LEU A 86 7.63 6.14 4.66
CA LEU A 86 8.74 5.63 5.47
C LEU A 86 8.97 4.13 5.29
N GLU A 87 7.91 3.36 5.05
CA GLU A 87 8.00 1.92 4.76
C GLU A 87 8.70 1.65 3.41
N GLY A 88 8.40 2.46 2.40
CA GLY A 88 9.08 2.41 1.10
C GLY A 88 10.56 2.78 1.21
N MET A 89 10.86 3.86 1.94
CA MET A 89 12.25 4.28 2.19
C MET A 89 13.03 3.23 2.96
N ARG A 90 12.40 2.56 3.94
CA ARG A 90 12.96 1.44 4.70
C ARG A 90 13.34 0.26 3.78
N SER A 91 12.47 -0.11 2.84
CA SER A 91 12.74 -1.18 1.88
C SER A 91 13.94 -0.86 1.01
N ASN A 92 14.01 0.38 0.49
CA ASN A 92 15.12 0.83 -0.34
C ASN A 92 16.44 0.86 0.45
N LEU A 93 16.44 1.35 1.69
CA LEU A 93 17.63 1.37 2.56
C LEU A 93 18.17 -0.05 2.84
N ASN A 94 17.27 -1.02 2.98
CA ASN A 94 17.64 -2.42 3.18
C ASN A 94 18.20 -3.08 1.92
N MET A 95 17.76 -2.63 0.74
CA MET A 95 18.28 -3.09 -0.55
C MET A 95 19.65 -2.47 -0.88
N GLU A 96 19.88 -1.23 -0.42
CA GLU A 96 21.14 -0.50 -0.60
C GLU A 96 22.31 -1.14 0.17
N SER A 97 22.11 -1.56 1.43
CA SER A 97 23.18 -2.20 2.20
C SER A 97 22.68 -3.03 3.38
N SER A 98 23.29 -4.21 3.56
CA SER A 98 23.12 -5.06 4.74
C SER A 98 23.62 -4.42 6.05
N ARG A 99 24.40 -3.33 5.99
CA ARG A 99 24.86 -2.57 7.18
C ARG A 99 23.70 -1.99 7.99
N TRP A 100 22.56 -1.73 7.34
CA TRP A 100 21.42 -1.04 7.94
C TRP A 100 20.35 -1.98 8.53
N VAL A 101 20.64 -3.27 8.67
CA VAL A 101 19.67 -4.25 9.22
C VAL A 101 19.13 -3.84 10.60
N ARG A 102 19.98 -3.25 11.47
CA ARG A 102 19.55 -2.75 12.79
C ARG A 102 18.64 -1.53 12.68
N ALA A 103 19.03 -0.57 11.85
CA ALA A 103 18.21 0.60 11.54
C ALA A 103 16.87 0.19 10.93
N ASN A 104 16.84 -0.82 10.06
CA ASN A 104 15.63 -1.37 9.48
C ASN A 104 14.65 -1.91 10.54
N ARG A 105 15.17 -2.64 11.54
CA ARG A 105 14.37 -3.12 12.68
C ARG A 105 13.76 -1.96 13.48
N ARG A 106 14.56 -0.90 13.74
CA ARG A 106 14.10 0.33 14.40
C ARG A 106 13.07 1.10 13.57
N LEU A 107 13.28 1.24 12.25
CA LEU A 107 12.36 1.91 11.32
C LEU A 107 10.99 1.22 11.28
N LYS A 108 10.97 -0.12 11.33
CA LYS A 108 9.71 -0.88 11.42
C LYS A 108 8.92 -0.56 12.71
N ALA A 109 9.61 -0.46 13.84
CA ALA A 109 9.00 -0.07 15.10
C ALA A 109 8.58 1.41 15.12
N LEU A 110 9.40 2.30 14.54
CA LEU A 110 9.08 3.72 14.38
C LEU A 110 7.82 3.95 13.53
N ASN A 111 7.63 3.16 12.47
CA ASN A 111 6.40 3.17 11.67
C ASN A 111 5.19 2.88 12.58
N THR A 112 5.24 1.80 13.36
CA THR A 112 4.17 1.44 14.31
C THR A 112 3.93 2.55 15.35
N LEU A 113 4.99 3.10 15.94
CA LEU A 113 4.88 4.20 16.91
C LEU A 113 4.28 5.47 16.28
N SER A 114 4.63 5.78 15.03
CA SER A 114 4.03 6.91 14.30
C SER A 114 2.52 6.74 14.17
N LEU A 115 2.06 5.54 13.80
CA LEU A 115 0.64 5.22 13.71
C LEU A 115 -0.05 5.33 15.08
N THR A 116 0.60 4.88 16.16
CA THR A 116 0.09 5.05 17.53
C THR A 116 -0.05 6.53 17.90
N LEU A 117 0.96 7.35 17.62
CA LEU A 117 0.94 8.79 17.89
C LEU A 117 -0.18 9.49 17.14
N ILE A 118 -0.36 9.16 15.85
CA ILE A 118 -1.47 9.66 15.03
C ILE A 118 -2.82 9.25 15.65
N THR A 119 -2.98 7.98 16.03
CA THR A 119 -4.22 7.45 16.62
C THR A 119 -4.59 8.21 17.90
N GLN A 120 -3.63 8.39 18.80
CA GLN A 120 -3.81 9.06 20.09
C GLN A 120 -4.10 10.57 19.92
N SER A 121 -3.49 11.24 18.95
CA SER A 121 -3.83 12.64 18.62
C SER A 121 -5.28 12.76 18.16
N CYS A 122 -5.73 11.91 17.23
CA CYS A 122 -7.11 11.91 16.76
C CYS A 122 -8.10 11.52 17.85
N GLU A 123 -7.73 10.58 18.72
CA GLU A 123 -8.52 10.21 19.88
C GLU A 123 -8.71 11.39 20.83
N THR A 124 -7.66 12.17 21.07
CA THR A 124 -7.71 13.37 21.90
C THR A 124 -8.70 14.40 21.33
N TYR A 125 -8.70 14.60 20.01
CA TYR A 125 -9.70 15.45 19.33
C TYR A 125 -11.14 14.92 19.51
N LEU A 126 -11.35 13.60 19.36
CA LEU A 126 -12.67 13.00 19.57
C LEU A 126 -13.14 13.05 21.04
N ILE A 127 -12.22 13.02 22.00
CA ILE A 127 -12.56 13.20 23.41
C ILE A 127 -13.05 14.63 23.63
N GLN A 128 -12.34 15.63 23.09
CA GLN A 128 -12.72 17.04 23.25
C GLN A 128 -14.14 17.33 22.75
N ASN A 129 -14.54 16.73 21.63
CA ASN A 129 -15.90 16.83 21.09
C ASN A 129 -17.00 16.31 22.05
N THR A 130 -16.65 15.47 23.03
CA THR A 130 -17.62 14.83 23.94
C THR A 130 -17.44 15.20 25.40
N ARG A 131 -16.21 15.47 25.83
CA ARG A 131 -15.79 15.77 27.20
C ARG A 131 -14.64 16.76 27.16
N PRO A 132 -14.92 18.06 26.92
CA PRO A 132 -13.88 19.08 26.87
C PRO A 132 -13.16 19.25 28.21
N GLU A 133 -13.84 18.94 29.32
CA GLU A 133 -13.34 19.02 30.71
C GLU A 133 -12.16 18.10 31.00
N LEU A 134 -11.99 17.00 30.24
CA LEU A 134 -10.89 16.06 30.46
C LEU A 134 -9.53 16.67 30.11
N ILE A 135 -9.48 17.74 29.32
CA ILE A 135 -8.22 18.40 28.97
C ILE A 135 -8.15 19.74 29.70
N THR A 136 -7.47 19.69 30.84
CA THR A 136 -7.23 20.84 31.73
C THR A 136 -6.47 21.95 31.02
N ASP A 137 -6.70 23.19 31.44
CA ASP A 137 -6.02 24.39 30.91
C ASP A 137 -4.49 24.29 31.00
N THR A 138 -3.97 23.63 32.03
CA THR A 138 -2.53 23.35 32.17
C THR A 138 -1.93 22.62 30.96
N PHE A 139 -2.67 21.65 30.39
CA PHE A 139 -2.21 20.95 29.19
C PHE A 139 -2.41 21.79 27.93
N ARG A 140 -3.41 22.68 27.89
CA ARG A 140 -3.61 23.60 26.76
C ARG A 140 -2.45 24.58 26.65
N GLU A 141 -2.04 25.18 27.77
CA GLU A 141 -0.89 26.10 27.84
C GLU A 141 0.42 25.42 27.41
N LEU A 142 0.64 24.16 27.84
CA LEU A 142 1.84 23.41 27.46
C LEU A 142 1.96 23.18 25.95
N PHE A 143 0.83 23.01 25.25
CA PHE A 143 0.78 22.81 23.80
C PHE A 143 0.62 24.12 23.02
N GLU A 144 0.46 25.27 23.66
CA GLU A 144 0.29 26.55 22.97
C GLU A 144 1.58 27.02 22.29
N THR A 145 2.74 26.75 22.90
CA THR A 145 4.04 27.14 22.36
C THR A 145 4.31 26.47 21.00
N PRO A 146 4.56 27.23 19.92
CA PRO A 146 4.83 26.65 18.61
C PRO A 146 6.15 25.86 18.61
N VAL A 147 6.20 24.83 17.77
CA VAL A 147 7.33 23.91 17.67
C VAL A 147 7.72 23.77 16.21
N GLU A 148 8.97 24.14 15.90
CA GLU A 148 9.53 24.08 14.55
C GLU A 148 10.65 23.03 14.43
N THR A 149 11.38 22.75 15.52
CA THR A 149 12.50 21.81 15.49
C THR A 149 12.30 20.60 16.40
N VAL A 150 13.04 19.53 16.11
CA VAL A 150 13.09 18.31 16.94
C VAL A 150 13.61 18.61 18.35
N GLN A 151 14.50 19.59 18.49
CA GLN A 151 15.03 20.00 19.80
C GLN A 151 13.93 20.63 20.65
N ASP A 152 13.05 21.42 20.04
CA ASP A 152 11.88 22.00 20.70
C ASP A 152 10.91 20.91 21.14
N VAL A 153 10.60 19.93 20.26
CA VAL A 153 9.78 18.76 20.63
C VAL A 153 10.37 18.06 21.85
N HIS A 154 11.68 17.80 21.85
CA HIS A 154 12.35 17.12 22.97
C HIS A 154 12.28 17.93 24.28
N ARG A 155 12.44 19.26 24.20
CA ARG A 155 12.32 20.16 25.35
C ARG A 155 10.90 20.15 25.91
N GLN A 156 9.88 20.17 25.04
CA GLN A 156 8.48 20.11 25.45
C GLN A 156 8.13 18.75 26.04
N LEU A 157 8.52 17.64 25.42
CA LEU A 157 8.30 16.30 25.97
C LEU A 157 8.97 16.10 27.34
N LYS A 158 10.10 16.77 27.61
CA LYS A 158 10.72 16.78 28.96
C LYS A 158 9.90 17.59 29.97
N ARG A 159 9.30 18.72 29.57
CA ARG A 159 8.41 19.51 30.42
C ARG A 159 7.14 18.73 30.74
N MET A 160 6.49 18.16 29.72
CA MET A 160 5.28 17.35 29.85
C MET A 160 5.49 16.15 30.77
N ARG A 161 6.60 15.41 30.63
CA ARG A 161 6.93 14.29 31.54
C ARG A 161 7.04 14.73 32.99
N ARG A 162 7.63 15.90 33.26
CA ARG A 162 7.68 16.43 34.62
C ARG A 162 6.27 16.75 35.13
N VAL A 163 5.46 17.43 34.34
CA VAL A 163 4.08 17.76 34.74
C VAL A 163 3.30 16.47 35.05
N ILE A 164 3.34 15.46 34.17
CA ILE A 164 2.66 14.17 34.37
C ILE A 164 3.07 13.49 35.67
N VAL A 165 4.36 13.50 36.01
CA VAL A 165 4.85 12.91 37.27
C VAL A 165 4.32 13.68 38.49
N TRP A 166 4.13 15.00 38.38
CA TRP A 166 3.63 15.86 39.45
C TRP A 166 2.11 15.78 39.62
N THR A 167 1.33 15.68 38.54
CA THR A 167 -0.14 15.52 38.58
C THR A 167 -0.58 14.11 38.97
N GLY A 168 0.28 13.11 38.75
CA GLY A 168 -0.02 11.70 39.03
C GLY A 168 -0.87 11.03 37.95
N GLU A 169 -0.66 9.72 37.75
CA GLU A 169 -1.26 8.95 36.63
C GLU A 169 -2.80 8.94 36.60
N ARG A 170 -3.45 9.19 37.75
CA ARG A 170 -4.92 9.16 37.86
C ARG A 170 -5.61 10.45 37.39
N GLU A 171 -4.91 11.57 37.41
CA GLU A 171 -5.47 12.88 37.02
C GLU A 171 -5.09 13.25 35.58
N THR A 172 -4.06 12.63 35.00
CA THR A 172 -3.69 12.86 33.60
C THR A 172 -4.57 12.06 32.64
N PRO A 173 -5.06 12.66 31.54
CA PRO A 173 -5.74 11.91 30.48
C PRO A 173 -4.85 10.81 29.92
N VAL A 174 -5.38 9.59 29.88
CA VAL A 174 -4.65 8.39 29.42
C VAL A 174 -4.09 8.57 28.00
N THR A 175 -4.78 9.32 27.13
CA THR A 175 -4.30 9.63 25.78
C THR A 175 -3.04 10.48 25.79
N LEU A 176 -2.95 11.51 26.64
CA LEU A 176 -1.78 12.37 26.75
C LEU A 176 -0.60 11.62 27.38
N TYR A 177 -0.85 10.85 28.44
CA TYR A 177 0.18 10.02 29.08
C TYR A 177 0.79 9.03 28.07
N SER A 178 -0.08 8.27 27.38
CA SER A 178 0.35 7.25 26.42
C SER A 178 1.00 7.86 25.18
N TRP A 179 0.58 9.05 24.74
CA TRP A 179 1.21 9.79 23.64
C TRP A 179 2.60 10.29 23.99
N VAL A 180 2.78 10.92 25.16
CA VAL A 180 4.10 11.36 25.62
C VAL A 180 5.06 10.16 25.79
N GLY A 181 4.54 9.02 26.27
CA GLY A 181 5.28 7.76 26.33
C GLY A 181 5.70 7.25 24.95
N ALA A 182 4.78 7.20 23.98
CA ALA A 182 5.07 6.78 22.60
C ALA A 182 6.06 7.73 21.90
N ALA A 183 5.93 9.04 22.08
CA ALA A 183 6.82 10.05 21.49
C ALA A 183 8.23 9.96 22.09
N THR A 184 8.33 9.64 23.38
CA THR A 184 9.61 9.36 24.04
C THR A 184 10.30 8.14 23.45
N ARG A 185 9.55 7.04 23.24
CA ARG A 185 10.08 5.82 22.61
C ARG A 185 10.50 6.10 21.15
N TYR A 186 9.75 6.92 20.44
CA TYR A 186 10.07 7.36 19.07
C TYR A 186 11.41 8.10 19.03
N LEU A 187 11.62 9.08 19.91
CA LEU A 187 12.89 9.82 20.02
C LEU A 187 14.08 8.90 20.29
N LEU A 188 13.89 7.90 21.16
CA LEU A 188 14.93 6.93 21.52
C LEU A 188 15.31 6.06 20.30
N LEU A 189 14.33 5.47 19.62
CA LEU A 189 14.58 4.63 18.45
C LEU A 189 15.17 5.43 17.28
N LYS A 190 14.69 6.66 17.06
CA LYS A 190 15.23 7.58 16.06
C LYS A 190 16.71 7.85 16.28
N ARG A 191 17.13 8.13 17.53
CA ARG A 191 18.56 8.29 17.86
C ARG A 191 19.35 7.05 17.47
N GLY A 192 18.81 5.86 17.72
CA GLY A 192 19.40 4.59 17.31
C GLY A 192 19.46 4.37 15.78
N VAL A 193 18.53 4.93 15.00
CA VAL A 193 18.58 4.90 13.52
C VAL A 193 19.72 5.79 13.00
N ILE A 194 19.87 6.99 13.57
CA ILE A 194 20.92 7.94 13.17
C ILE A 194 22.30 7.39 13.53
N SER A 195 22.48 6.89 14.76
CA SER A 195 23.79 6.41 15.23
C SER A 195 24.17 5.01 14.73
N ASN A 196 23.19 4.21 14.30
CA ASN A 196 23.32 2.78 13.96
C ASN A 196 24.07 1.93 15.01
N THR A 197 23.94 2.31 16.29
CA THR A 197 24.58 1.60 17.41
C THR A 197 23.95 0.23 17.65
N LYS A 198 24.60 -0.63 18.45
CA LYS A 198 24.01 -1.88 18.93
C LYS A 198 22.67 -1.60 19.66
N ILE A 199 21.74 -2.54 19.56
CA ILE A 199 20.42 -2.41 20.18
C ILE A 199 20.58 -2.56 21.70
N SER A 200 20.11 -1.58 22.47
CA SER A 200 20.09 -1.61 23.93
C SER A 200 19.03 -2.60 24.44
N ALA A 201 19.15 -3.12 25.67
CA ALA A 201 18.10 -3.96 26.27
C ALA A 201 16.73 -3.25 26.32
N THR A 202 16.72 -1.96 26.65
CA THR A 202 15.53 -1.11 26.62
C THR A 202 14.97 -0.90 25.22
N GLU A 203 15.82 -0.89 24.20
CA GLU A 203 15.37 -0.86 22.80
C GLU A 203 14.79 -2.21 22.39
N GLU A 204 15.44 -3.31 22.77
CA GLU A 204 15.01 -4.65 22.41
C GLU A 204 13.60 -4.96 22.98
N GLU A 205 13.28 -4.51 24.20
CA GLU A 205 11.93 -4.62 24.76
C GLU A 205 10.88 -3.89 23.90
N ILE A 206 11.22 -2.71 23.37
CA ILE A 206 10.34 -1.95 22.46
C ILE A 206 10.25 -2.64 21.08
N LEU A 207 11.36 -3.22 20.60
CA LEU A 207 11.44 -3.89 19.30
C LEU A 207 10.84 -5.29 19.27
N GLN A 208 10.73 -5.95 20.43
CA GLN A 208 10.00 -7.20 20.63
C GLN A 208 8.48 -7.01 20.59
N GLY A 209 8.00 -5.86 20.10
CA GLY A 209 6.60 -5.54 19.90
C GLY A 209 5.79 -6.69 19.30
N GLU A 210 4.58 -6.82 19.82
CA GLU A 210 3.59 -7.87 19.58
C GLU A 210 3.50 -8.34 18.12
N PRO A 211 3.16 -9.63 17.90
CA PRO A 211 3.07 -10.20 16.57
C PRO A 211 2.07 -9.40 15.70
N VAL A 212 2.60 -8.76 14.66
CA VAL A 212 1.79 -8.02 13.68
C VAL A 212 0.90 -9.02 12.94
N VAL A 213 -0.41 -8.86 13.07
CA VAL A 213 -1.38 -9.70 12.36
C VAL A 213 -1.31 -9.37 10.87
N LYS A 214 -1.15 -10.38 10.02
CA LYS A 214 -1.17 -10.20 8.56
C LYS A 214 -2.56 -9.72 8.12
N VAL A 215 -2.58 -8.70 7.26
CA VAL A 215 -3.82 -8.16 6.69
C VAL A 215 -4.48 -9.20 5.78
N GLU A 216 -5.78 -9.45 5.96
CA GLU A 216 -6.55 -10.17 4.95
C GLU A 216 -6.77 -9.29 3.72
N SER A 217 -6.28 -9.73 2.56
CA SER A 217 -6.38 -8.96 1.32
C SER A 217 -7.85 -8.69 0.95
N ALA A 218 -8.21 -7.40 0.92
CA ALA A 218 -9.52 -6.92 0.44
C ALA A 218 -9.63 -6.97 -1.11
N GLU A 219 -8.53 -7.21 -1.81
CA GLU A 219 -8.43 -7.11 -3.27
C GLU A 219 -8.67 -8.44 -3.99
N ARG A 220 -9.14 -9.48 -3.30
CA ARG A 220 -9.42 -10.81 -3.90
C ARG A 220 -10.27 -10.72 -5.16
N HIS A 221 -11.29 -9.85 -5.16
CA HIS A 221 -12.15 -9.67 -6.33
C HIS A 221 -11.42 -9.00 -7.50
N HIS A 222 -10.66 -7.93 -7.25
CA HIS A 222 -9.82 -7.29 -8.27
C HIS A 222 -8.80 -8.30 -8.85
N ALA A 223 -8.16 -9.09 -7.98
CA ALA A 223 -7.22 -10.12 -8.41
C ALA A 223 -7.91 -11.18 -9.29
N MET A 224 -9.13 -11.59 -8.95
CA MET A 224 -9.90 -12.56 -9.75
C MET A 224 -10.34 -11.98 -11.11
N VAL A 225 -10.70 -10.70 -11.17
CA VAL A 225 -10.99 -10.00 -12.44
C VAL A 225 -9.73 -9.93 -13.31
N ASN A 226 -8.59 -9.60 -12.72
CA ASN A 226 -7.30 -9.55 -13.42
C ASN A 226 -6.86 -10.94 -13.90
N PHE A 227 -7.10 -11.99 -13.11
CA PHE A 227 -6.91 -13.38 -13.54
C PHE A 227 -7.70 -13.67 -14.81
N TRP A 228 -9.02 -13.43 -14.80
CA TRP A 228 -9.85 -13.69 -15.98
C TRP A 228 -9.43 -12.85 -17.19
N ARG A 229 -9.09 -11.57 -17.02
CA ARG A 229 -8.57 -10.74 -18.12
C ARG A 229 -7.36 -11.37 -18.79
N THR A 230 -6.35 -11.77 -18.02
CA THR A 230 -5.14 -12.40 -18.58
C THR A 230 -5.46 -13.75 -19.22
N THR A 231 -6.27 -14.58 -18.56
CA THR A 231 -6.68 -15.90 -19.07
C THR A 231 -7.42 -15.77 -20.40
N LEU A 232 -8.42 -14.87 -20.50
CA LEU A 232 -9.17 -14.63 -21.73
C LEU A 232 -8.26 -14.10 -22.85
N SER A 233 -7.36 -13.15 -22.56
CA SER A 233 -6.41 -12.64 -23.55
C SER A 233 -5.51 -13.74 -24.11
N CYS A 234 -4.95 -14.60 -23.26
CA CYS A 234 -4.08 -15.69 -23.69
C CYS A 234 -4.85 -16.75 -24.50
N ILE A 235 -6.05 -17.14 -24.05
CA ILE A 235 -6.89 -18.13 -24.74
C ILE A 235 -7.29 -17.60 -26.12
N LEU A 236 -7.82 -16.38 -26.20
CA LEU A 236 -8.24 -15.79 -27.47
C LEU A 236 -7.06 -15.58 -28.42
N GLY A 237 -5.91 -15.12 -27.91
CA GLY A 237 -4.69 -14.97 -28.70
C GLY A 237 -4.17 -16.31 -29.24
N THR A 238 -4.18 -17.36 -28.42
CA THR A 238 -3.72 -18.69 -28.81
C THR A 238 -4.67 -19.35 -29.81
N LEU A 239 -5.99 -19.24 -29.59
CA LEU A 239 -6.99 -19.72 -30.55
C LEU A 239 -6.90 -19.00 -31.89
N PHE A 240 -6.73 -17.69 -31.87
CA PHE A 240 -6.52 -16.89 -33.08
C PHE A 240 -5.26 -17.33 -33.83
N TRP A 241 -4.15 -17.55 -33.10
CA TRP A 241 -2.90 -18.00 -33.70
C TRP A 241 -3.01 -19.41 -34.30
N LEU A 242 -3.61 -20.35 -33.56
CA LEU A 242 -3.82 -21.72 -34.03
C LEU A 242 -4.72 -21.78 -35.27
N TRP A 243 -5.75 -20.94 -35.32
CA TRP A 243 -6.69 -20.90 -36.45
C TRP A 243 -6.09 -20.26 -37.70
N THR A 244 -5.37 -19.14 -37.54
CA THR A 244 -4.75 -18.43 -38.67
C THR A 244 -3.49 -19.11 -39.19
N GLY A 245 -2.81 -19.91 -38.36
CA GLY A 245 -1.50 -20.47 -38.69
C GLY A 245 -0.45 -19.39 -38.95
N TRP A 246 -0.63 -18.19 -38.38
CA TRP A 246 0.17 -17.02 -38.69
C TRP A 246 1.63 -17.18 -38.23
N THR A 247 2.57 -16.99 -39.17
CA THR A 247 4.01 -17.10 -38.94
C THR A 247 4.52 -16.23 -37.79
N SER A 248 4.05 -14.98 -37.69
CA SER A 248 4.47 -14.05 -36.62
C SER A 248 3.56 -14.05 -35.39
N GLY A 249 2.67 -15.03 -35.24
CA GLY A 249 1.78 -15.12 -34.07
C GLY A 249 2.52 -15.28 -32.73
N ASN A 250 3.78 -15.74 -32.74
CA ASN A 250 4.63 -15.74 -31.56
C ASN A 250 4.84 -14.32 -30.99
N GLY A 251 5.14 -13.33 -31.85
CA GLY A 251 5.31 -11.93 -31.43
C GLY A 251 4.04 -11.34 -30.82
N ALA A 252 2.88 -11.69 -31.38
CA ALA A 252 1.58 -11.30 -30.83
C ALA A 252 1.35 -11.88 -29.42
N MET A 253 1.68 -13.16 -29.22
CA MET A 253 1.54 -13.83 -27.91
C MET A 253 2.48 -13.26 -26.85
N VAL A 254 3.74 -12.97 -27.21
CA VAL A 254 4.70 -12.30 -26.32
C VAL A 254 4.16 -10.94 -25.90
N MET A 255 3.62 -10.16 -26.84
CA MET A 255 3.09 -8.84 -26.53
C MET A 255 1.84 -8.91 -25.65
N ILE A 256 0.94 -9.87 -25.88
CA ILE A 256 -0.21 -10.13 -24.99
C ILE A 256 0.27 -10.39 -23.56
N ALA A 257 1.30 -11.22 -23.38
CA ALA A 257 1.85 -11.56 -22.06
C ALA A 257 2.50 -10.33 -21.38
N VAL A 258 3.29 -9.55 -22.12
CA VAL A 258 3.93 -8.33 -21.60
C VAL A 258 2.89 -7.29 -21.19
N VAL A 259 1.95 -6.96 -22.09
CA VAL A 259 0.91 -5.95 -21.83
C VAL A 259 0.04 -6.36 -20.64
N THR A 260 -0.44 -7.61 -20.61
CA THR A 260 -1.30 -8.06 -19.50
C THR A 260 -0.56 -8.11 -18.17
N SER A 261 0.67 -8.61 -18.13
CA SER A 261 1.46 -8.67 -16.88
C SER A 261 1.78 -7.29 -16.29
N LEU A 262 2.01 -6.28 -17.12
CA LEU A 262 2.23 -4.90 -16.69
C LEU A 262 0.91 -4.19 -16.35
N ALA A 263 -0.12 -4.36 -17.19
CA ALA A 263 -1.42 -3.73 -17.01
C ALA A 263 -2.08 -4.15 -15.69
N MET A 264 -2.01 -5.44 -15.32
CA MET A 264 -2.63 -5.94 -14.08
C MET A 264 -1.92 -5.48 -12.79
N ARG A 265 -0.69 -4.98 -12.87
CA ARG A 265 0.06 -4.44 -11.71
C ARG A 265 -0.25 -2.98 -11.44
N LEU A 266 -0.80 -2.27 -12.42
CA LEU A 266 -1.06 -0.85 -12.33
C LEU A 266 -2.54 -0.58 -12.03
N PRO A 267 -2.85 0.49 -11.28
CA PRO A 267 -4.22 0.78 -10.86
C PRO A 267 -5.16 1.04 -12.05
N ASN A 268 -4.62 1.52 -13.18
CA ASN A 268 -5.36 1.83 -14.40
C ASN A 268 -4.87 0.97 -15.57
N PRO A 269 -5.31 -0.30 -15.70
CA PRO A 269 -4.86 -1.23 -16.75
C PRO A 269 -5.15 -0.71 -18.17
N ARG A 270 -6.24 0.08 -18.32
CA ARG A 270 -6.62 0.69 -19.59
C ARG A 270 -5.55 1.66 -20.11
N MET A 271 -4.99 2.50 -19.23
CA MET A 271 -4.00 3.50 -19.65
C MET A 271 -2.70 2.84 -20.09
N VAL A 272 -2.34 1.72 -19.46
CA VAL A 272 -1.17 0.92 -19.86
C VAL A 272 -1.36 0.36 -21.26
N CYS A 273 -2.54 -0.18 -21.59
CA CYS A 273 -2.77 -0.70 -22.94
C CYS A 273 -2.74 0.41 -24.00
N ILE A 274 -3.28 1.59 -23.68
CA ILE A 274 -3.22 2.75 -24.56
C ILE A 274 -1.76 3.20 -24.76
N ASP A 275 -0.96 3.21 -23.69
CA ASP A 275 0.48 3.48 -23.74
C ASP A 275 1.19 2.48 -24.66
N PHE A 276 0.88 1.20 -24.55
CA PHE A 276 1.43 0.16 -25.42
C PHE A 276 1.01 0.32 -26.88
N ILE A 277 -0.25 0.64 -27.17
CA ILE A 277 -0.71 0.86 -28.56
C ILE A 277 0.02 2.06 -29.19
N TYR A 278 0.06 3.21 -28.52
CA TYR A 278 0.78 4.38 -29.03
C TYR A 278 2.28 4.12 -29.12
N GLY A 279 2.83 3.41 -28.15
CA GLY A 279 4.24 3.03 -28.11
C GLY A 279 4.64 2.10 -29.25
N THR A 280 3.84 1.07 -29.55
CA THR A 280 4.09 0.18 -30.69
C THR A 280 3.93 0.91 -32.03
N LEU A 281 2.96 1.82 -32.14
CA LEU A 281 2.80 2.65 -33.34
C LEU A 281 3.99 3.60 -33.55
N ALA A 282 4.56 4.16 -32.48
CA ALA A 282 5.76 4.99 -32.53
C ALA A 282 7.04 4.15 -32.74
N ALA A 283 7.06 2.91 -32.27
CA ALA A 283 8.17 1.98 -32.45
C ALA A 283 8.30 1.50 -33.91
N LEU A 284 7.22 1.50 -34.70
CA LEU A 284 7.26 1.09 -36.11
C LEU A 284 8.17 1.99 -36.97
N PRO A 285 7.99 3.33 -37.05
CA PRO A 285 8.88 4.18 -37.83
C PRO A 285 10.31 4.20 -37.28
N LEU A 286 10.47 4.12 -35.95
CA LEU A 286 11.78 4.05 -35.30
C LEU A 286 12.51 2.75 -35.65
N GLY A 287 11.83 1.62 -35.53
CA GLY A 287 12.34 0.30 -35.90
C GLY A 287 12.67 0.22 -37.39
N LEU A 288 11.85 0.82 -38.26
CA LEU A 288 12.09 0.87 -39.70
C LEU A 288 13.37 1.65 -40.04
N LEU A 289 13.60 2.79 -39.37
CA LEU A 289 14.83 3.57 -39.49
C LEU A 289 16.04 2.76 -39.04
N TYR A 290 15.95 2.05 -37.91
CA TYR A 290 17.05 1.24 -37.40
C TYR A 290 17.34 0.03 -38.30
N PHE A 291 16.29 -0.68 -38.74
CA PHE A 291 16.42 -1.91 -39.54
C PHE A 291 16.90 -1.64 -40.97
N LEU A 292 16.43 -0.57 -41.62
CA LEU A 292 16.79 -0.27 -43.02
C LEU A 292 18.03 0.59 -43.18
N VAL A 293 18.29 1.51 -42.24
CA VAL A 293 19.35 2.51 -42.42
C VAL A 293 20.49 2.29 -41.43
N ILE A 294 20.22 2.25 -40.12
CA ILE A 294 21.31 2.27 -39.14
C ILE A 294 22.04 0.93 -39.10
N ILE A 295 21.33 -0.18 -38.80
CA ILE A 295 21.97 -1.48 -38.57
C ILE A 295 22.76 -1.98 -39.79
N PRO A 296 22.26 -1.89 -41.04
CA PRO A 296 23.04 -2.27 -42.22
C PRO A 296 24.35 -1.46 -42.36
N ASN A 297 24.32 -0.16 -42.06
CA ASN A 297 25.50 0.70 -42.16
C ASN A 297 26.48 0.53 -40.99
N THR A 298 26.03 0.02 -39.84
CA THR A 298 26.88 -0.21 -38.67
C THR A 298 27.50 -1.60 -38.59
N GLN A 299 27.21 -2.51 -39.53
CA GLN A 299 27.78 -3.87 -39.56
C GLN A 299 29.31 -3.90 -39.67
N GLN A 300 29.93 -2.83 -40.15
CA GLN A 300 31.39 -2.74 -40.32
C GLN A 300 32.14 -2.70 -38.98
N SER A 301 31.49 -2.30 -37.88
CA SER A 301 32.11 -2.20 -36.56
C SER A 301 31.13 -2.48 -35.44
N MET A 302 31.42 -3.49 -34.62
CA MET A 302 30.65 -3.82 -33.43
C MET A 302 30.49 -2.62 -32.48
N LEU A 303 31.52 -1.76 -32.38
CA LEU A 303 31.49 -0.56 -31.55
C LEU A 303 30.42 0.43 -32.03
N LEU A 304 30.29 0.60 -33.35
CA LEU A 304 29.33 1.54 -33.95
C LEU A 304 27.89 1.04 -33.75
N LEU A 305 27.67 -0.28 -33.84
CA LEU A 305 26.39 -0.90 -33.50
C LEU A 305 26.04 -0.67 -32.03
N CYS A 306 26.97 -0.97 -31.10
CA CYS A 306 26.78 -0.74 -29.67
C CYS A 306 26.46 0.73 -29.36
N LEU A 307 27.18 1.67 -29.97
CA LEU A 307 26.95 3.11 -29.78
C LEU A 307 25.55 3.51 -30.27
N SER A 308 25.12 3.01 -31.44
CA SER A 308 23.79 3.32 -31.97
C SER A 308 22.66 2.81 -31.07
N LEU A 309 22.79 1.59 -30.53
CA LEU A 309 21.83 1.01 -29.58
C LEU A 309 21.86 1.72 -28.23
N ALA A 310 23.03 2.16 -27.76
CA ALA A 310 23.15 2.94 -26.53
C ALA A 310 22.44 4.30 -26.65
N VAL A 311 22.59 4.98 -27.79
CA VAL A 311 21.89 6.25 -28.07
C VAL A 311 20.37 6.05 -28.10
N LEU A 312 19.89 4.99 -28.76
CA LEU A 312 18.48 4.61 -28.76
C LEU A 312 17.96 4.41 -27.32
N GLY A 313 18.65 3.57 -26.54
CA GLY A 313 18.28 3.27 -25.17
C GLY A 313 18.30 4.49 -24.27
N PHE A 314 19.24 5.41 -24.45
CA PHE A 314 19.35 6.65 -23.69
C PHE A 314 18.14 7.57 -23.91
N PHE A 315 17.77 7.85 -25.17
CA PHE A 315 16.63 8.73 -25.46
C PHE A 315 15.30 8.13 -25.04
N ILE A 316 15.08 6.83 -25.31
CA ILE A 316 13.88 6.13 -24.84
C ILE A 316 13.84 6.11 -23.31
N GLY A 317 14.98 5.87 -22.65
CA GLY A 317 15.10 5.89 -21.19
C GLY A 317 14.71 7.24 -20.57
N ILE A 318 15.15 8.36 -21.16
CA ILE A 318 14.73 9.71 -20.75
C ILE A 318 13.22 9.87 -20.88
N GLU A 319 12.63 9.40 -21.98
CA GLU A 319 11.20 9.53 -22.23
C GLU A 319 10.36 8.71 -21.23
N VAL A 320 10.83 7.51 -20.89
CA VAL A 320 10.24 6.65 -19.85
C VAL A 320 10.30 7.33 -18.48
N GLN A 321 11.42 7.98 -18.12
CA GLN A 321 11.54 8.73 -16.87
C GLN A 321 10.57 9.91 -16.79
N LYS A 322 10.32 10.59 -17.91
CA LYS A 322 9.32 11.67 -18.01
C LYS A 322 7.88 11.17 -17.90
N ARG A 323 7.64 9.86 -17.86
CA ARG A 323 6.31 9.22 -17.78
C ARG A 323 5.35 9.72 -18.86
N ARG A 324 5.86 10.01 -20.05
CA ARG A 324 5.03 10.43 -21.18
C ARG A 324 4.27 9.23 -21.74
N LEU A 325 3.05 9.47 -22.20
CA LEU A 325 2.22 8.44 -22.82
C LEU A 325 2.90 7.90 -24.08
N GLY A 326 2.97 6.58 -24.22
CA GLY A 326 3.64 5.86 -25.29
C GLY A 326 5.06 5.40 -24.95
N SER A 327 5.67 5.89 -23.87
CA SER A 327 7.11 5.69 -23.62
C SER A 327 7.47 4.26 -23.18
N MET A 328 6.68 3.64 -22.30
CA MET A 328 6.93 2.27 -21.84
C MET A 328 6.66 1.28 -22.97
N GLY A 329 5.55 1.48 -23.69
CA GLY A 329 5.22 0.73 -24.89
C GLY A 329 6.28 0.82 -25.98
N ALA A 330 6.83 2.01 -26.22
CA ALA A 330 7.85 2.23 -27.24
C ALA A 330 9.15 1.51 -26.90
N LEU A 331 9.59 1.52 -25.63
CA LEU A 331 10.78 0.78 -25.21
C LEU A 331 10.63 -0.72 -25.47
N ALA A 332 9.56 -1.31 -24.95
CA ALA A 332 9.34 -2.75 -25.08
C ALA A 332 9.14 -3.18 -26.55
N SER A 333 8.37 -2.41 -27.31
CA SER A 333 8.07 -2.72 -28.71
C SER A 333 9.29 -2.52 -29.61
N THR A 334 10.08 -1.45 -29.43
CA THR A 334 11.26 -1.20 -30.28
C THR A 334 12.31 -2.29 -30.10
N ILE A 335 12.56 -2.73 -28.87
CA ILE A 335 13.51 -3.83 -28.59
C ILE A 335 13.02 -5.14 -29.25
N ASN A 336 11.72 -5.41 -29.19
CA ASN A 336 11.14 -6.63 -29.75
C ASN A 336 11.06 -6.58 -31.30
N ILE A 337 10.85 -5.41 -31.91
CA ILE A 337 10.77 -5.23 -33.38
C ILE A 337 12.14 -5.38 -34.04
N ILE A 338 13.22 -4.90 -33.42
CA ILE A 338 14.54 -4.84 -34.06
C ILE A 338 15.19 -6.23 -34.24
N VAL A 339 14.84 -7.21 -33.39
CA VAL A 339 15.32 -8.62 -33.41
C VAL A 339 16.77 -8.76 -33.88
N LEU A 340 17.72 -8.57 -32.94
CA LEU A 340 19.15 -8.70 -33.22
C LEU A 340 19.56 -10.18 -33.32
N ASP A 341 19.91 -10.62 -34.53
CA ASP A 341 20.47 -11.94 -34.85
C ASP A 341 21.91 -11.81 -35.38
N ASN A 342 22.72 -12.86 -35.26
CA ASN A 342 24.08 -12.90 -35.78
C ASN A 342 24.30 -14.21 -36.57
N PRO A 343 24.45 -14.17 -37.91
CA PRO A 343 24.46 -13.00 -38.79
C PRO A 343 23.05 -12.38 -38.99
N MET A 344 22.96 -11.05 -39.04
CA MET A 344 21.69 -10.33 -39.29
C MET A 344 21.18 -10.59 -40.71
N THR A 345 19.94 -11.05 -40.85
CA THR A 345 19.23 -11.16 -42.14
C THR A 345 18.14 -10.09 -42.27
N PHE A 346 18.18 -9.29 -43.33
CA PHE A 346 17.25 -8.17 -43.52
C PHE A 346 16.04 -8.54 -44.38
N HIS A 347 15.09 -9.28 -43.81
CA HIS A 347 13.81 -9.59 -44.47
C HIS A 347 12.73 -8.59 -44.08
N PHE A 348 12.47 -7.61 -44.94
CA PHE A 348 11.45 -6.56 -44.70
C PHE A 348 10.04 -7.13 -44.45
N SER A 349 9.68 -8.22 -45.14
CA SER A 349 8.39 -8.89 -44.93
C SER A 349 8.25 -9.46 -43.52
N GLN A 350 9.29 -10.09 -42.99
CA GLN A 350 9.31 -10.63 -41.62
C GLN A 350 9.31 -9.53 -40.57
N PHE A 351 10.02 -8.43 -40.83
CA PHE A 351 9.99 -7.23 -39.99
C PHE A 351 8.57 -6.65 -39.88
N LEU A 352 7.91 -6.41 -41.01
CA LEU A 352 6.53 -5.89 -41.02
C LEU A 352 5.55 -6.85 -40.37
N ASP A 353 5.66 -8.15 -40.65
CA ASP A 353 4.80 -9.19 -40.07
C ASP A 353 4.96 -9.25 -38.54
N SER A 354 6.19 -9.10 -38.05
CA SER A 354 6.50 -9.04 -36.61
C SER A 354 5.93 -7.77 -35.94
N ALA A 355 6.08 -6.61 -36.59
CA ALA A 355 5.53 -5.36 -36.10
C ALA A 355 3.99 -5.38 -36.04
N LEU A 356 3.34 -5.92 -37.09
CA LEU A 356 1.90 -6.14 -37.11
C LEU A 356 1.46 -7.12 -36.01
N GLY A 357 2.24 -8.18 -35.78
CA GLY A 357 2.07 -9.12 -34.66
C GLY A 357 1.95 -8.41 -33.32
N GLN A 358 2.87 -7.50 -33.03
CA GLN A 358 2.85 -6.75 -31.77
C GLN A 358 1.65 -5.82 -31.66
N ILE A 359 1.29 -5.11 -32.74
CA ILE A 359 0.11 -4.22 -32.75
C ILE A 359 -1.16 -5.03 -32.49
N VAL A 360 -1.33 -6.18 -33.15
CA VAL A 360 -2.47 -7.08 -32.95
C VAL A 360 -2.50 -7.60 -31.52
N GLY A 361 -1.35 -7.99 -30.96
CA GLY A 361 -1.24 -8.44 -29.57
C GLY A 361 -1.66 -7.36 -28.56
N CYS A 362 -1.17 -6.13 -28.75
CA CYS A 362 -1.59 -4.96 -27.95
C CYS A 362 -3.09 -4.69 -28.05
N MET A 363 -3.65 -4.73 -29.27
CA MET A 363 -5.08 -4.51 -29.51
C MET A 363 -5.96 -5.59 -28.88
N LEU A 364 -5.58 -6.86 -29.00
CA LEU A 364 -6.33 -7.96 -28.42
C LEU A 364 -6.35 -7.87 -26.88
N ALA A 365 -5.19 -7.59 -26.26
CA ALA A 365 -5.12 -7.36 -24.81
C ALA A 365 -6.00 -6.18 -24.37
N PHE A 366 -6.00 -5.09 -25.14
CA PHE A 366 -6.85 -3.93 -24.88
C PHE A 366 -8.34 -4.25 -24.97
N ILE A 367 -8.78 -4.96 -26.01
CA ILE A 367 -10.18 -5.37 -26.20
C ILE A 367 -10.68 -6.19 -25.01
N VAL A 368 -9.90 -7.18 -24.55
CA VAL A 368 -10.27 -8.02 -23.41
C VAL A 368 -10.40 -7.20 -22.12
N ILE A 369 -9.49 -6.26 -21.90
CA ILE A 369 -9.53 -5.37 -20.72
C ILE A 369 -10.76 -4.45 -20.75
N LEU A 370 -11.21 -4.01 -21.93
CA LEU A 370 -12.44 -3.24 -22.08
C LEU A 370 -13.70 -4.09 -21.89
N LEU A 371 -13.70 -5.33 -22.38
CA LEU A 371 -14.82 -6.26 -22.30
C LEU A 371 -15.05 -6.72 -20.85
N VAL A 372 -13.98 -7.09 -20.15
CA VAL A 372 -14.02 -7.47 -18.74
C VAL A 372 -13.90 -6.20 -17.88
N ARG A 373 -15.02 -5.50 -17.70
CA ARG A 373 -15.08 -4.29 -16.87
C ARG A 373 -14.84 -4.59 -15.39
N ASP A 374 -14.02 -3.76 -14.75
CA ASP A 374 -13.78 -3.83 -13.32
C ASP A 374 -14.75 -2.89 -12.58
N LYS A 375 -15.82 -3.47 -12.00
CA LYS A 375 -16.73 -2.78 -11.08
C LYS A 375 -16.32 -2.95 -9.61
N SER A 376 -15.12 -3.46 -9.34
CA SER A 376 -14.69 -3.80 -7.98
C SER A 376 -14.34 -2.56 -7.17
N LYS A 377 -14.43 -1.34 -7.73
CA LYS A 377 -13.99 -0.14 -7.03
C LYS A 377 -14.71 0.02 -5.69
N ASP A 378 -16.03 0.13 -5.77
CA ASP A 378 -16.93 0.34 -4.64
C ASP A 378 -17.02 -0.89 -3.75
N ARG A 379 -17.00 -2.09 -4.36
CA ARG A 379 -16.97 -3.35 -3.62
C ARG A 379 -15.76 -3.45 -2.68
N THR A 380 -14.58 -3.07 -3.14
CA THR A 380 -13.36 -3.09 -2.31
C THR A 380 -13.43 -2.04 -1.21
N GLY A 381 -13.98 -0.85 -1.49
CA GLY A 381 -14.22 0.16 -0.44
C GLY A 381 -15.14 -0.37 0.65
N ARG A 382 -16.25 -1.03 0.27
CA ARG A 382 -17.17 -1.67 1.22
C ARG A 382 -16.53 -2.80 2.02
N VAL A 383 -15.77 -3.69 1.36
CA VAL A 383 -15.07 -4.78 2.04
C VAL A 383 -14.06 -4.23 3.06
N LEU A 384 -13.32 -3.18 2.71
CA LEU A 384 -12.41 -2.50 3.64
C LEU A 384 -13.17 -1.93 4.85
N LEU A 385 -14.27 -1.21 4.62
CA LEU A 385 -15.10 -0.67 5.70
C LEU A 385 -15.64 -1.78 6.61
N ASN A 386 -16.15 -2.88 6.05
CA ASN A 386 -16.64 -4.01 6.83
C ASN A 386 -15.52 -4.76 7.58
N GLN A 387 -14.30 -4.81 7.03
CA GLN A 387 -13.13 -5.32 7.75
C GLN A 387 -12.79 -4.44 8.97
N PHE A 388 -12.92 -3.11 8.87
CA PHE A 388 -12.78 -2.22 10.04
C PHE A 388 -13.85 -2.51 11.11
N VAL A 389 -15.10 -2.71 10.70
CA VAL A 389 -16.19 -3.07 11.63
C VAL A 389 -15.90 -4.40 12.33
N SER A 390 -15.52 -5.44 11.58
CA SER A 390 -15.16 -6.74 12.18
C SER A 390 -13.94 -6.63 13.10
N ALA A 391 -12.94 -5.81 12.75
CA ALA A 391 -11.80 -5.56 13.63
C ALA A 391 -12.21 -4.88 14.94
N ALA A 392 -13.07 -3.85 14.88
CA ALA A 392 -13.60 -3.19 16.07
C ALA A 392 -14.42 -4.16 16.94
N VAL A 393 -15.30 -4.96 16.33
CA VAL A 393 -16.09 -5.99 17.03
C VAL A 393 -15.19 -7.05 17.66
N SER A 394 -14.13 -7.47 16.96
CA SER A 394 -13.20 -8.48 17.47
C SER A 394 -12.40 -8.03 18.70
N ALA A 395 -12.20 -6.72 18.88
CA ALA A 395 -11.55 -6.17 20.07
C ALA A 395 -12.41 -6.27 21.34
N MET A 396 -13.73 -6.43 21.20
CA MET A 396 -14.62 -6.58 22.36
C MET A 396 -14.47 -7.93 23.08
N THR A 397 -13.73 -8.89 22.52
CA THR A 397 -13.59 -10.25 23.09
C THR A 397 -13.09 -10.25 24.53
N THR A 398 -13.67 -11.08 25.41
CA THR A 398 -13.17 -11.31 26.78
C THR A 398 -11.77 -11.94 26.87
N ASN A 399 -11.26 -12.53 25.78
CA ASN A 399 -9.94 -13.15 25.76
C ASN A 399 -8.81 -12.11 25.64
N VAL A 400 -8.05 -11.92 26.73
CA VAL A 400 -6.97 -10.93 26.83
C VAL A 400 -5.85 -11.17 25.82
N VAL A 401 -5.47 -12.43 25.55
CA VAL A 401 -4.39 -12.76 24.59
C VAL A 401 -4.80 -12.34 23.18
N ARG A 402 -6.03 -12.62 22.79
CA ARG A 402 -6.56 -12.27 21.46
C ARG A 402 -6.80 -10.78 21.31
N ARG A 403 -7.21 -10.12 22.40
CA ARG A 403 -7.44 -8.67 22.43
C ARG A 403 -6.13 -7.88 22.25
N LYS A 404 -5.03 -8.38 22.82
CA LYS A 404 -3.69 -7.78 22.69
C LYS A 404 -2.99 -8.12 21.37
N GLU A 405 -3.67 -8.69 20.38
CA GLU A 405 -3.11 -8.83 19.04
C GLU A 405 -2.91 -7.45 18.38
N ASN A 406 -1.70 -7.14 17.92
CA ASN A 406 -1.45 -5.85 17.26
C ASN A 406 -1.97 -5.82 15.82
N ARG A 407 -3.23 -5.40 15.68
CA ARG A 407 -3.87 -5.16 14.37
C ARG A 407 -3.68 -3.74 13.86
N LEU A 408 -3.10 -2.84 14.63
CA LEU A 408 -2.96 -1.42 14.27
C LEU A 408 -2.25 -1.22 12.92
N PRO A 409 -1.09 -1.86 12.62
CA PRO A 409 -0.44 -1.71 11.32
C PRO A 409 -1.32 -2.21 10.17
N ALA A 410 -2.07 -3.30 10.39
CA ALA A 410 -2.96 -3.88 9.40
C ALA A 410 -4.12 -2.93 9.06
N LEU A 411 -4.74 -2.33 10.08
CA LEU A 411 -5.84 -1.39 9.93
C LEU A 411 -5.39 -0.10 9.23
N TYR A 412 -4.21 0.42 9.56
CA TYR A 412 -3.66 1.58 8.87
C TYR A 412 -3.24 1.27 7.42
N GLN A 413 -2.76 0.05 7.14
CA GLN A 413 -2.52 -0.38 5.76
C GLN A 413 -3.84 -0.43 4.96
N GLN A 414 -4.92 -0.94 5.55
CA GLN A 414 -6.26 -0.91 4.94
C GLN A 414 -6.78 0.52 4.74
N LEU A 415 -6.50 1.41 5.70
CA LEU A 415 -6.89 2.81 5.64
C LEU A 415 -6.16 3.53 4.51
N PHE A 416 -4.86 3.27 4.37
CA PHE A 416 -4.05 3.80 3.29
C PHE A 416 -4.54 3.31 1.93
N LEU A 417 -4.92 2.03 1.83
CA LEU A 417 -5.54 1.49 0.62
C LEU A 417 -6.86 2.20 0.30
N LEU A 418 -7.71 2.42 1.30
CA LEU A 418 -8.96 3.18 1.16
C LEU A 418 -8.67 4.61 0.67
N MET A 419 -7.66 5.27 1.24
CA MET A 419 -7.25 6.64 0.92
C MET A 419 -6.76 6.79 -0.52
N ASN A 420 -5.94 5.86 -1.00
CA ASN A 420 -5.44 5.89 -2.37
C ASN A 420 -6.54 5.61 -3.40
N LYS A 421 -7.53 4.80 -3.01
CA LYS A 421 -8.59 4.35 -3.92
C LYS A 421 -9.73 5.36 -4.06
N PHE A 422 -10.03 6.10 -3.00
CA PHE A 422 -11.10 7.11 -2.95
C PHE A 422 -10.56 8.49 -2.54
N PRO A 423 -9.60 9.09 -3.29
CA PRO A 423 -9.05 10.39 -2.92
C PRO A 423 -10.18 11.43 -2.83
N GLY A 424 -10.28 12.12 -1.69
CA GLY A 424 -11.29 13.16 -1.43
C GLY A 424 -12.55 12.72 -0.67
N ASP A 425 -12.75 11.42 -0.40
CA ASP A 425 -13.89 10.94 0.39
C ASP A 425 -13.60 10.99 1.90
N LEU A 426 -13.50 12.22 2.43
CA LEU A 426 -13.25 12.50 3.85
C LEU A 426 -14.19 11.75 4.81
N PRO A 427 -15.51 11.61 4.54
CA PRO A 427 -16.40 10.85 5.41
C PRO A 427 -16.04 9.37 5.58
N LYS A 428 -15.66 8.67 4.50
CA LYS A 428 -15.23 7.26 4.58
C LYS A 428 -13.94 7.13 5.40
N PHE A 429 -13.04 8.08 5.28
CA PHE A 429 -11.79 8.09 6.05
C PHE A 429 -12.04 8.33 7.53
N ARG A 430 -12.90 9.28 7.86
CA ARG A 430 -13.30 9.56 9.25
C ARG A 430 -13.98 8.35 9.88
N LEU A 431 -14.85 7.66 9.13
CA LEU A 431 -15.48 6.42 9.59
C LEU A 431 -14.44 5.35 9.88
N ALA A 432 -13.54 5.06 8.94
CA ALA A 432 -12.48 4.07 9.12
C ALA A 432 -11.57 4.40 10.31
N LEU A 433 -11.15 5.67 10.45
CA LEU A 433 -10.37 6.14 11.59
C LEU A 433 -11.11 5.95 12.91
N THR A 434 -12.40 6.27 12.96
CA THR A 434 -13.22 6.09 14.17
C THR A 434 -13.28 4.61 14.56
N MET A 435 -13.34 3.69 13.59
CA MET A 435 -13.26 2.25 13.85
C MET A 435 -11.88 1.83 14.38
N ILE A 436 -10.80 2.41 13.87
CA ILE A 436 -9.43 2.17 14.39
C ILE A 436 -9.31 2.63 15.84
N ILE A 437 -9.81 3.83 16.15
CA ILE A 437 -9.79 4.37 17.51
C ILE A 437 -10.66 3.52 18.45
N ALA A 438 -11.84 3.10 18.00
CA ALA A 438 -12.70 2.20 18.76
C ALA A 438 -12.00 0.86 19.05
N HIS A 439 -11.35 0.26 18.05
CA HIS A 439 -10.55 -0.95 18.21
C HIS A 439 -9.43 -0.76 19.25
N GLN A 440 -8.67 0.34 19.16
CA GLN A 440 -7.56 0.61 20.07
C GLN A 440 -8.04 0.85 21.52
N ARG A 441 -9.17 1.55 21.72
CA ARG A 441 -9.75 1.72 23.06
C ARG A 441 -10.22 0.41 23.65
N LEU A 442 -10.97 -0.37 22.88
CA LEU A 442 -11.53 -1.64 23.34
C LEU A 442 -10.42 -2.65 23.66
N ARG A 443 -9.27 -2.52 23.00
CA ARG A 443 -8.09 -3.34 23.26
C ARG A 443 -7.53 -3.16 24.67
N ASP A 444 -7.48 -1.95 25.18
CA ASP A 444 -6.92 -1.64 26.51
C ASP A 444 -8.00 -1.57 27.62
N ALA A 445 -9.27 -1.62 27.25
CA ALA A 445 -10.38 -1.48 28.19
C ALA A 445 -10.56 -2.72 29.10
N PRO A 446 -10.83 -2.54 30.41
CA PRO A 446 -11.08 -3.63 31.35
C PRO A 446 -12.51 -4.19 31.20
N ILE A 447 -12.73 -5.03 30.19
CA ILE A 447 -14.02 -5.73 29.99
C ILE A 447 -14.18 -6.85 31.04
N PRO A 448 -15.31 -6.90 31.79
CA PRO A 448 -15.57 -7.95 32.76
C PRO A 448 -15.59 -9.33 32.08
N VAL A 449 -14.93 -10.31 32.70
CA VAL A 449 -14.86 -11.68 32.18
C VAL A 449 -16.07 -12.44 32.70
N ASN A 450 -17.01 -12.74 31.81
CA ASN A 450 -18.20 -13.52 32.11
C ASN A 450 -18.50 -14.48 30.95
N GLU A 451 -19.01 -15.67 31.28
CA GLU A 451 -19.45 -16.67 30.32
C GLU A 451 -20.53 -16.11 29.37
N ASP A 452 -21.54 -15.42 29.91
CA ASP A 452 -22.61 -14.80 29.12
C ASP A 452 -22.08 -13.79 28.09
N LEU A 453 -21.18 -12.89 28.51
CA LEU A 453 -20.57 -11.91 27.61
C LEU A 453 -19.67 -12.61 26.58
N SER A 454 -18.96 -13.67 26.99
CA SER A 454 -18.08 -14.41 26.08
C SER A 454 -18.84 -15.14 24.97
N VAL A 455 -20.00 -15.73 25.27
CA VAL A 455 -20.88 -16.37 24.30
C VAL A 455 -21.42 -15.33 23.34
N PHE A 456 -21.89 -14.19 23.87
CA PHE A 456 -22.43 -13.10 23.07
C PHE A 456 -21.37 -12.47 22.15
N HIS A 457 -20.12 -12.34 22.60
CA HIS A 457 -19.01 -11.89 21.73
C HIS A 457 -18.72 -12.86 20.59
N ARG A 458 -18.83 -14.17 20.83
CA ARG A 458 -18.66 -15.17 19.76
C ARG A 458 -19.78 -15.04 18.73
N GLN A 459 -21.00 -14.74 19.17
CA GLN A 459 -22.13 -14.48 18.28
C GLN A 459 -21.89 -13.23 17.43
N LEU A 460 -21.64 -12.07 18.06
CA LEU A 460 -21.33 -10.80 17.38
C LEU A 460 -20.24 -10.96 16.31
N ARG A 461 -19.18 -11.71 16.66
CA ARG A 461 -18.08 -11.99 15.74
C ARG A 461 -18.53 -12.82 14.55
N ARG A 462 -19.29 -13.90 14.77
CA ARG A 462 -19.81 -14.74 13.68
C ARG A 462 -20.69 -13.91 12.74
N THR A 463 -21.55 -13.06 13.30
CA THR A 463 -22.40 -12.14 12.52
C THR A 463 -21.54 -11.15 11.70
N ALA A 464 -20.50 -10.56 12.29
CA ALA A 464 -19.56 -9.69 11.58
C ALA A 464 -18.79 -10.43 10.46
N ASP A 465 -18.37 -11.67 10.68
CA ASP A 465 -17.71 -12.51 9.67
C ASP A 465 -18.69 -12.87 8.52
N HIS A 466 -19.98 -13.05 8.82
CA HIS A 466 -21.04 -13.23 7.82
C HIS A 466 -21.28 -11.98 6.97
N VAL A 467 -21.18 -10.77 7.55
CA VAL A 467 -21.25 -9.50 6.78
C VAL A 467 -20.14 -9.42 5.74
N ILE A 468 -18.90 -9.77 6.10
CA ILE A 468 -17.74 -9.73 5.19
C ILE A 468 -17.86 -10.79 4.09
N SER A 469 -18.27 -12.01 4.45
CA SER A 469 -18.35 -13.14 3.52
C SER A 469 -19.61 -13.13 2.63
N ALA A 470 -20.57 -12.24 2.89
CA ALA A 470 -21.81 -12.14 2.13
C ALA A 470 -21.57 -11.80 0.65
N GLY A 471 -21.90 -12.75 -0.23
CA GLY A 471 -21.78 -12.62 -1.69
C GLY A 471 -22.87 -11.77 -2.36
N SER A 472 -23.99 -11.50 -1.67
CA SER A 472 -25.11 -10.68 -2.15
C SER A 472 -25.35 -9.52 -1.20
N ASP A 473 -25.72 -8.35 -1.74
CA ASP A 473 -26.00 -7.14 -0.96
C ASP A 473 -27.23 -7.32 -0.05
N ASP A 474 -28.25 -8.09 -0.46
CA ASP A 474 -29.42 -8.40 0.39
C ASP A 474 -29.06 -9.23 1.62
N LYS A 475 -28.22 -10.26 1.43
CA LYS A 475 -27.71 -11.07 2.56
C LYS A 475 -26.87 -10.21 3.49
N ARG A 476 -26.06 -9.31 2.93
CA ARG A 476 -25.22 -8.40 3.72
C ARG A 476 -26.06 -7.43 4.54
N ARG A 477 -27.08 -6.79 3.93
CA ARG A 477 -28.04 -5.92 4.63
C ARG A 477 -28.69 -6.63 5.81
N ARG A 478 -29.14 -7.88 5.62
CA ARG A 478 -29.72 -8.70 6.69
C ARG A 478 -28.73 -8.97 7.83
N TYR A 479 -27.52 -9.46 7.52
CA TYR A 479 -26.52 -9.73 8.55
C TYR A 479 -26.04 -8.45 9.25
N PHE A 480 -25.98 -7.33 8.54
CA PHE A 480 -25.61 -6.04 9.13
C PHE A 480 -26.71 -5.52 10.07
N GLY A 481 -27.98 -5.65 9.70
CA GLY A 481 -29.11 -5.37 10.61
C GLY A 481 -29.06 -6.23 11.86
N GLN A 482 -28.86 -7.55 11.69
CA GLN A 482 -28.69 -8.47 12.82
C GLN A 482 -27.50 -8.07 13.72
N LEU A 483 -26.39 -7.61 13.14
CA LEU A 483 -25.24 -7.14 13.91
C LEU A 483 -25.57 -5.89 14.75
N LEU A 484 -26.37 -4.96 14.21
CA LEU A 484 -26.82 -3.77 14.94
C LEU A 484 -27.73 -4.16 16.13
N ASP A 485 -28.71 -5.02 15.89
CA ASP A 485 -29.62 -5.52 16.93
C ASP A 485 -28.83 -6.23 18.05
N GLU A 486 -27.86 -7.08 17.68
CA GLU A 486 -26.99 -7.75 18.64
C GLU A 486 -26.13 -6.74 19.44
N LEU A 487 -25.63 -5.68 18.80
CA LEU A 487 -24.86 -4.64 19.49
C LEU A 487 -25.68 -3.84 20.50
N ASP A 488 -26.96 -3.60 20.23
CA ASP A 488 -27.86 -2.91 21.17
C ASP A 488 -28.13 -3.78 22.41
N ILE A 489 -28.41 -5.08 22.21
CA ILE A 489 -28.53 -6.05 23.32
C ILE A 489 -27.23 -6.14 24.12
N TYR A 490 -26.08 -6.07 23.45
CA TYR A 490 -24.79 -6.09 24.12
C TYR A 490 -24.57 -4.87 25.02
N GLN A 491 -25.03 -3.68 24.60
CA GLN A 491 -24.97 -2.48 25.46
C GLN A 491 -25.80 -2.64 26.73
N GLU A 492 -26.99 -3.24 26.64
CA GLU A 492 -27.82 -3.53 27.82
C GLU A 492 -27.12 -4.51 28.77
N LYS A 493 -26.55 -5.59 28.22
CA LYS A 493 -25.76 -6.56 29.01
C LYS A 493 -24.57 -5.90 29.70
N LEU A 494 -23.87 -4.98 29.04
CA LEU A 494 -22.76 -4.24 29.67
C LEU A 494 -23.22 -3.38 30.86
N ARG A 495 -24.45 -2.85 30.83
CA ARG A 495 -25.02 -2.12 31.97
C ARG A 495 -25.39 -3.06 33.12
N ILE A 496 -25.98 -4.22 32.81
CA ILE A 496 -26.34 -5.24 33.81
C ILE A 496 -25.10 -5.74 34.57
N TRP A 497 -23.99 -5.94 33.87
CA TRP A 497 -22.73 -6.41 34.46
C TRP A 497 -21.83 -5.27 35.00
N GLU A 498 -22.39 -4.07 35.19
CA GLU A 498 -21.68 -2.88 35.73
C GLU A 498 -20.32 -2.63 35.06
N ALA A 499 -20.25 -2.81 33.74
CA ALA A 499 -19.00 -2.60 33.02
C ALA A 499 -18.55 -1.13 33.15
N PRO A 500 -17.23 -0.88 33.29
CA PRO A 500 -16.73 0.47 33.50
C PRO A 500 -17.05 1.39 32.32
N PRO A 501 -17.14 2.71 32.53
CA PRO A 501 -17.43 3.69 31.49
C PRO A 501 -16.42 3.64 30.32
N GLN A 502 -15.20 3.16 30.60
CA GLN A 502 -14.16 2.90 29.60
C GLN A 502 -14.56 1.85 28.55
N VAL A 503 -15.54 0.99 28.84
CA VAL A 503 -16.07 -0.04 27.93
C VAL A 503 -17.43 0.37 27.36
N THR A 504 -18.34 0.88 28.19
CA THR A 504 -19.71 1.18 27.76
C THR A 504 -19.76 2.34 26.75
N GLU A 505 -18.92 3.37 26.90
CA GLU A 505 -18.92 4.54 26.01
C GLU A 505 -18.35 4.24 24.61
N PRO A 506 -17.20 3.56 24.45
CA PRO A 506 -16.71 3.20 23.12
C PRO A 506 -17.69 2.30 22.36
N VAL A 507 -18.34 1.35 23.04
CA VAL A 507 -19.35 0.47 22.42
C VAL A 507 -20.57 1.29 21.99
N LYS A 508 -21.09 2.18 22.84
CA LYS A 508 -22.20 3.06 22.48
C LYS A 508 -21.88 3.94 21.27
N ARG A 509 -20.67 4.51 21.24
CA ARG A 509 -20.18 5.33 20.11
C ARG A 509 -20.06 4.50 18.83
N LEU A 510 -19.50 3.29 18.93
CA LEU A 510 -19.39 2.35 17.82
C LEU A 510 -20.76 2.05 17.22
N THR A 511 -21.73 1.65 18.04
CA THR A 511 -23.09 1.31 17.59
C THR A 511 -23.80 2.52 16.97
N GLY A 512 -23.68 3.71 17.56
CA GLY A 512 -24.26 4.93 17.00
C GLY A 512 -23.65 5.30 15.63
N MET A 513 -22.35 5.08 15.45
CA MET A 513 -21.68 5.28 14.16
C MET A 513 -22.13 4.25 13.12
N LEU A 514 -22.27 2.97 13.50
CA LEU A 514 -22.73 1.93 12.58
C LEU A 514 -24.17 2.18 12.12
N HIS A 515 -25.05 2.68 13.00
CA HIS A 515 -26.38 3.16 12.62
C HIS A 515 -26.31 4.34 11.65
N LYS A 516 -25.52 5.37 11.97
CA LYS A 516 -25.39 6.58 11.13
C LYS A 516 -24.87 6.27 9.71
N TYR A 517 -23.97 5.30 9.58
CA TYR A 517 -23.33 4.94 8.32
C TYR A 517 -23.85 3.63 7.71
N GLN A 518 -25.01 3.13 8.16
CA GLN A 518 -25.60 1.88 7.68
C GLN A 518 -25.66 1.84 6.14
N ASN A 519 -26.22 2.87 5.51
CA ASN A 519 -26.35 2.94 4.06
C ASN A 519 -24.98 2.91 3.34
N ALA A 520 -23.95 3.55 3.89
CA ALA A 520 -22.61 3.52 3.30
C ALA A 520 -21.95 2.13 3.40
N LEU A 521 -22.37 1.30 4.36
CA LEU A 521 -21.84 -0.04 4.64
C LEU A 521 -22.64 -1.13 3.91
N THR A 522 -23.92 -0.88 3.63
CA THR A 522 -24.86 -1.87 3.06
C THR A 522 -25.28 -1.61 1.62
N ASP A 523 -25.31 -0.36 1.16
CA ASP A 523 -25.92 0.01 -0.11
C ASP A 523 -24.90 0.17 -1.24
N SER A 524 -25.34 -0.14 -2.46
CA SER A 524 -24.51 -0.30 -3.65
C SER A 524 -24.08 1.01 -4.26
#